data_AF-A0A1H9GSN3-F1
#
_entry.id   AF-A0A1H9GSN3-F1
#
_cell.length_a   1.000
_cell.length_b   1.000
_cell.length_c   1.000
_cell.angle_alpha   90.00
_cell.angle_beta   90.00
_cell.angle_gamma   90.00
#
_symmetry.space_group_name_H-M   'P 1'
#
loop_
_entity.id
_entity.type
_entity.pdbx_description
1 polymer ?
#
loop_
_entity_poly.entity_id
_entity_poly.type
_entity_poly.pdbx_seq_one_letter_code
_entity_poly.pdbx_strand_id
1 'polypeptide(L)'
;MLHTQKVLISNLRYYRCQLHLTQSQFAELIDVSTNYYNAIENGKYFPSVEVIDRICNVNNIFPYQLFLEEPCSNVKEVKTYNKNITVLKNEILKVFTKYM
;
A
#
# COMPACT_ATOMS: atom_id res chain seq x y z
N MET A 1 2.05 17.45 15.48
CA MET A 1 1.53 16.44 14.51
C MET A 1 1.34 15.13 15.24
N LEU A 2 0.14 14.54 15.15
CA LEU A 2 -0.22 13.29 15.84
C LEU A 2 0.51 12.09 15.23
N HIS A 3 0.72 11.03 16.02
CA HIS A 3 1.40 9.80 15.57
C HIS A 3 0.73 9.19 14.33
N THR A 4 -0.58 8.91 14.42
CA THR A 4 -1.38 8.36 13.32
C THR A 4 -1.28 9.19 12.04
N GLN A 5 -1.25 10.52 12.18
CA GLN A 5 -1.14 11.43 11.05
C GLN A 5 0.23 11.35 10.39
N LYS A 6 1.31 11.20 11.18
CA LYS A 6 2.67 10.99 10.65
C LYS A 6 2.77 9.70 9.85
N VAL A 7 2.21 8.61 10.39
CA VAL A 7 2.18 7.29 9.74
C VAL A 7 1.45 7.38 8.40
N LEU A 8 0.25 7.96 8.39
CA LEU A 8 -0.52 8.17 7.16
C LEU A 8 0.27 8.95 6.10
N ILE A 9 0.84 10.10 6.47
CA ILE A 9 1.61 10.95 5.54
C ILE A 9 2.81 10.20 4.97
N SER A 10 3.52 9.44 5.80
CA SER A 10 4.66 8.62 5.35
C SER A 10 4.22 7.61 4.30
N ASN A 11 3.13 6.91 4.54
CA ASN A 11 2.59 5.88 3.63
C ASN A 11 2.06 6.50 2.33
N LEU A 12 1.38 7.65 2.38
CA LEU A 12 0.95 8.37 1.17
C LEU A 12 2.13 8.74 0.27
N ARG A 13 3.20 9.28 0.87
CA ARG A 13 4.44 9.60 0.14
C ARG A 13 5.09 8.36 -0.43
N TYR A 14 5.15 7.28 0.33
CA TYR A 14 5.69 6.00 -0.11
C TYR A 14 4.99 5.50 -1.37
N TYR A 15 3.67 5.36 -1.32
CA TYR A 15 2.86 4.85 -2.43
C TYR A 15 2.94 5.74 -3.68
N ARG A 16 2.86 7.06 -3.51
CA ARG A 16 3.07 8.01 -4.61
C ARG A 16 4.44 7.85 -5.26
N CYS A 17 5.51 7.71 -4.46
CA CYS A 17 6.87 7.55 -4.97
C CYS A 17 7.08 6.18 -5.64
N GLN A 18 6.39 5.11 -5.22
CA GLN A 18 6.42 3.81 -5.91
C GLN A 18 5.85 3.90 -7.33
N LEU A 19 4.90 4.81 -7.57
CA LEU A 19 4.34 5.09 -8.90
C LEU A 19 5.16 6.11 -9.71
N HIS A 20 6.26 6.63 -9.16
CA HIS A 20 7.07 7.70 -9.76
C HIS A 20 6.28 8.98 -10.09
N LEU A 21 5.29 9.33 -9.28
CA LEU A 21 4.42 10.50 -9.51
C LEU A 21 4.83 11.70 -8.66
N THR A 22 4.72 12.89 -9.25
CA THR A 22 4.73 14.16 -8.52
C THR A 22 3.45 14.32 -7.69
N GLN A 23 3.44 15.25 -6.73
CA GLN A 23 2.22 15.57 -5.96
C GLN A 23 1.05 16.00 -6.86
N SER A 24 1.33 16.75 -7.93
CA SER A 24 0.29 17.20 -8.87
C SER A 24 -0.31 16.04 -9.66
N GLN A 25 0.54 15.15 -10.19
CA GLN A 25 0.07 13.99 -10.94
C GLN A 25 -0.72 13.02 -10.06
N PHE A 26 -0.29 12.83 -8.81
CA PHE A 26 -1.02 11.98 -7.88
C PHE A 26 -2.36 12.61 -7.47
N ALA A 27 -2.40 13.92 -7.24
CA ALA A 27 -3.63 14.64 -6.93
C ALA A 27 -4.65 14.53 -8.08
N GLU A 28 -4.20 14.72 -9.32
CA GLU A 28 -5.01 14.51 -10.53
C GLU A 28 -5.54 13.07 -10.60
N LEU A 29 -4.68 12.08 -10.33
CA LEU A 29 -5.03 10.66 -10.39
C LEU A 29 -6.09 10.25 -9.35
N ILE A 30 -6.13 10.90 -8.19
CA ILE A 30 -7.17 10.69 -7.15
C ILE A 30 -8.28 11.75 -7.20
N ASP A 31 -8.39 12.51 -8.28
CA ASP A 31 -9.42 13.54 -8.50
C ASP A 31 -9.56 14.53 -7.32
N VAL A 32 -8.44 15.20 -6.99
CA VAL A 32 -8.40 16.32 -6.03
C VAL A 32 -7.45 17.42 -6.51
N SER A 33 -7.57 18.62 -5.96
CA SER A 33 -6.63 19.70 -6.27
C SER A 33 -5.23 19.41 -5.71
N THR A 34 -4.18 19.82 -6.44
CA THR A 34 -2.78 19.74 -5.99
C THR A 34 -2.57 20.43 -4.65
N ASN A 35 -3.22 21.58 -4.43
CA ASN A 35 -3.14 22.32 -3.17
C ASN A 35 -3.72 21.52 -1.99
N TYR A 36 -4.84 20.83 -2.21
CA TYR A 36 -5.45 19.97 -1.20
C TYR A 36 -4.55 18.78 -0.87
N TYR A 37 -4.02 18.09 -1.90
CA TYR A 37 -3.10 16.97 -1.67
C TYR A 37 -1.80 17.40 -0.97
N ASN A 38 -1.24 18.55 -1.36
CA ASN A 38 -0.08 19.14 -0.69
C ASN A 38 -0.37 19.47 0.78
N ALA A 39 -1.58 19.97 1.10
CA ALA A 39 -2.00 20.21 2.48
C ALA A 39 -2.11 18.91 3.29
N ILE A 40 -2.50 17.79 2.67
CA ILE A 40 -2.50 16.46 3.29
C ILE A 40 -1.07 16.00 3.58
N GLU A 41 -0.17 15.99 2.58
CA GLU A 41 1.21 15.51 2.76
C GLU A 41 2.04 16.39 3.70
N ASN A 42 1.60 17.60 4.04
CA ASN A 42 2.21 18.46 5.06
C ASN A 42 1.52 18.37 6.43
N GLY A 43 0.47 17.55 6.56
CA GLY A 43 -0.26 17.35 7.81
C GLY A 43 -1.13 18.53 8.23
N LYS A 44 -1.46 19.42 7.30
CA LYS A 44 -2.44 20.50 7.53
C LYS A 44 -3.86 19.95 7.51
N TYR A 45 -4.16 19.03 6.61
CA TYR A 45 -5.47 18.40 6.48
C TYR A 45 -5.40 16.88 6.61
N PHE A 46 -6.51 16.30 7.06
CA PHE A 46 -6.74 14.86 7.01
C PHE A 46 -7.66 14.57 5.81
N PRO A 47 -7.34 13.56 4.98
CA PRO A 47 -8.18 13.21 3.83
C PRO A 47 -9.57 12.73 4.30
N SER A 48 -10.60 13.01 3.50
CA SER A 48 -11.93 12.42 3.74
C SER A 48 -11.91 10.92 3.47
N VAL A 49 -12.94 10.20 3.94
CA VAL A 49 -13.09 8.75 3.66
C VAL A 49 -13.13 8.46 2.16
N GLU A 50 -13.80 9.31 1.37
CA GLU A 50 -13.84 9.19 -0.10
C GLU A 50 -12.45 9.35 -0.73
N VAL A 51 -11.64 10.28 -0.23
CA VAL A 51 -10.27 10.49 -0.71
C VAL A 51 -9.38 9.30 -0.33
N ILE A 52 -9.55 8.76 0.89
CA ILE A 52 -8.88 7.51 1.31
C ILE A 52 -9.22 6.37 0.36
N ASP A 53 -10.50 6.20 0.02
CA ASP A 53 -10.93 5.13 -0.88
C ASP A 53 -10.31 5.27 -2.29
N ARG A 54 -10.29 6.48 -2.84
CA ARG A 54 -9.61 6.76 -4.13
C ARG A 54 -8.11 6.47 -4.08
N ILE A 55 -7.43 6.86 -3.00
CA ILE A 55 -6.02 6.54 -2.78
C ILE A 55 -5.80 5.03 -2.74
N CYS A 56 -6.65 4.30 -2.03
CA CYS A 56 -6.59 2.84 -1.95
C CYS A 56 -6.76 2.18 -3.32
N ASN A 57 -7.76 2.61 -4.09
CA ASN A 57 -8.05 2.09 -5.43
C ASN A 57 -6.88 2.31 -6.41
N VAL A 58 -6.31 3.52 -6.44
CA VAL A 58 -5.19 3.86 -7.33
C VAL A 58 -3.93 3.04 -7.02
N ASN A 59 -3.68 2.76 -5.74
CA ASN A 59 -2.51 2.01 -5.31
C ASN A 59 -2.75 0.50 -5.20
N ASN A 60 -3.98 0.03 -5.43
CA ASN A 60 -4.40 -1.35 -5.24
C ASN A 60 -4.06 -1.90 -3.84
N ILE A 61 -4.47 -1.15 -2.80
CA ILE A 61 -4.24 -1.46 -1.39
C ILE A 61 -5.54 -1.35 -0.58
N PHE A 62 -5.54 -1.94 0.61
CA PHE A 62 -6.62 -1.79 1.58
C PHE A 62 -6.38 -0.61 2.54
N PRO A 63 -7.44 0.00 3.11
CA PRO A 63 -7.31 1.16 3.99
C PRO A 63 -6.38 0.99 5.19
N TYR A 64 -6.36 -0.21 5.80
CA TYR A 64 -5.48 -0.46 6.96
C TYR A 64 -3.99 -0.29 6.62
N GLN A 65 -3.60 -0.50 5.36
CA GLN A 65 -2.21 -0.39 4.92
C GLN A 65 -1.69 1.05 4.96
N LEU A 66 -2.59 2.04 4.88
CA LEU A 66 -2.22 3.45 5.05
C LEU A 66 -1.81 3.78 6.49
N PHE A 67 -2.11 2.91 7.46
CA PHE A 67 -1.87 3.14 8.89
C PHE A 67 -0.87 2.16 9.51
N LEU A 68 -0.15 1.38 8.70
CA LEU A 68 0.93 0.52 9.19
C LEU A 68 2.19 1.36 9.47
N GLU A 69 2.83 1.14 10.62
CA GLU A 69 4.05 1.87 11.01
C GLU A 69 5.22 1.58 10.07
N GLU A 70 5.28 0.35 9.56
CA GLU A 70 6.14 -0.03 8.46
C GLU A 70 5.25 -0.21 7.22
N PRO A 71 5.37 0.64 6.18
CA PRO A 71 4.66 0.40 4.93
C PRO A 71 5.04 -1.01 4.47
N CYS A 72 4.05 -1.91 4.30
CA CYS A 72 4.28 -3.28 3.85
C CYS A 72 5.22 -3.24 2.65
N SER A 73 6.48 -3.56 2.90
CA SER A 73 7.46 -3.58 1.85
C SER A 73 7.27 -4.89 1.09
N ASN A 74 7.41 -4.79 -0.22
CA ASN A 74 7.83 -5.86 -1.11
C ASN A 74 6.75 -6.77 -1.73
N VAL A 75 6.43 -6.42 -2.98
CA VAL A 75 6.19 -7.40 -4.07
C VAL A 75 7.24 -8.55 -4.04
N LYS A 76 8.47 -8.32 -3.54
CA LYS A 76 9.49 -9.37 -3.33
C LYS A 76 9.19 -10.34 -2.20
N GLU A 77 8.57 -9.92 -1.09
CA GLU A 77 8.17 -10.80 0.01
C GLU A 77 6.96 -11.65 -0.39
N VAL A 78 5.98 -11.05 -1.07
CA VAL A 78 4.83 -11.77 -1.61
C VAL A 78 5.27 -12.83 -2.64
N LYS A 79 6.21 -12.50 -3.55
CA LYS A 79 6.79 -13.49 -4.48
C LYS A 79 7.54 -14.61 -3.76
N THR A 80 8.29 -14.29 -2.71
CA THR A 80 9.03 -15.28 -1.92
C THR A 80 8.07 -16.20 -1.15
N TYR A 81 7.02 -15.63 -0.54
CA TYR A 81 5.98 -16.38 0.14
C TYR A 81 5.22 -17.31 -0.83
N ASN A 82 4.86 -16.82 -2.01
CA ASN A 82 4.20 -17.63 -3.03
C ASN A 82 5.08 -18.78 -3.55
N LYS A 83 6.39 -18.53 -3.70
CA LYS A 83 7.36 -19.58 -4.03
C LYS A 83 7.41 -20.64 -2.92
N ASN A 84 7.50 -20.21 -1.66
CA ASN A 84 7.56 -21.10 -0.51
C ASN A 84 6.29 -21.95 -0.38
N ILE A 85 5.11 -21.36 -0.60
CA ILE A 85 3.83 -22.10 -0.63
C ILE A 85 3.80 -23.12 -1.77
N THR A 86 4.31 -22.78 -2.94
CA THR A 86 4.37 -23.71 -4.08
C THR A 86 5.27 -24.91 -3.77
N VAL A 87 6.45 -24.66 -3.18
CA VAL A 87 7.36 -25.72 -2.74
C VAL A 87 6.69 -26.61 -1.70
N LEU A 88 6.05 -26.02 -0.69
CA LEU A 88 5.39 -26.77 0.38
C LEU A 88 4.23 -27.64 -0.15
N LYS A 89 3.42 -27.11 -1.07
CA LYS A 89 2.36 -27.89 -1.74
C LYS A 89 2.92 -29.11 -2.47
N ASN A 90 4.03 -28.95 -3.18
CA ASN A 90 4.67 -30.04 -3.91
C ASN A 90 5.26 -31.10 -2.96
N GLU A 91 5.89 -30.69 -1.87
CA GLU A 91 6.40 -31.63 -0.85
C GLU A 91 5.27 -32.42 -0.20
N ILE A 92 4.15 -31.76 0.13
CA ILE A 92 2.96 -32.43 0.68
C ILE A 92 2.39 -33.44 -0.34
N LEU A 93 2.25 -33.06 -1.60
CA LEU A 93 1.79 -33.94 -2.68
C LEU A 93 2.67 -35.18 -2.83
N LYS A 94 4.00 -35.03 -2.78
CA LYS A 94 4.94 -36.17 -2.83
C LYS A 94 4.70 -37.16 -1.70
N VAL A 95 4.48 -36.66 -0.48
CA VAL A 95 4.19 -37.50 0.69
C VAL A 95 2.89 -38.26 0.47
N PHE A 96 1.83 -37.59 0.03
CA PHE A 96 0.55 -38.26 -0.25
C PHE A 96 0.67 -39.35 -1.33
N THR A 97 1.38 -39.08 -2.43
CA THR A 97 1.60 -40.08 -3.51
C THR A 97 2.50 -41.24 -3.11
N LYS A 98 3.25 -41.13 -2.01
CA LYS A 98 4.13 -42.20 -1.51
C LYS A 98 3.37 -43.19 -0.61
N TYR A 99 2.29 -42.75 0.02
CA TYR A 99 1.54 -43.51 1.03
C TYR A 99 0.09 -43.82 0.63
N MET A 100 -0.35 -43.42 -0.58
CA MET A 100 -1.53 -43.93 -1.27
C MET A 100 -1.10 -44.68 -2.53
#